data_AF-A0A9Q7E9M5-F1
#
_entry.id   AF-A0A9Q7E9M5-F1
#
_cell.length_a   1.000
_cell.length_b   1.000
_cell.length_c   1.000
_cell.angle_alpha   90.00
_cell.angle_beta   90.00
_cell.angle_gamma   90.00
#
_symmetry.space_group_name_H-M   'P 1'
#
loop_
_entity.id
_entity.type
_entity.pdbx_description
1 polymer ?
#
loop_
_entity_poly.entity_id
_entity_poly.type
_entity_poly.pdbx_seq_one_letter_code
_entity_poly.pdbx_strand_id
1 'polypeptide(L)'
;MTKAIAIFNQIEVDEIILSTSHRNRFSIAEWSALLKIRGLKFSKLTKMISCNPYTSRKEEIETHIATYHLLPEDILILDDDKSIYGLSPHIKERAIVTRSFLGLTAFDLADIQTILQVKVK
;
A
#
# COMPACT_ATOMS: atom_id res chain seq x y z
N MET A 1 -19.92 -6.66 -4.11
CA MET A 1 -18.68 -5.99 -3.67
C MET A 1 -18.02 -6.86 -2.61
N THR A 2 -16.74 -7.19 -2.72
CA THR A 2 -16.07 -8.03 -1.70
C THR A 2 -15.83 -7.22 -0.43
N LYS A 3 -15.67 -7.90 0.72
CA LYS A 3 -15.44 -7.24 2.03
C LYS A 3 -14.22 -6.30 1.99
N ALA A 4 -13.11 -6.74 1.41
CA ALA A 4 -11.88 -5.95 1.27
C ALA A 4 -12.09 -4.64 0.50
N ILE A 5 -12.89 -4.67 -0.58
CA ILE A 5 -13.14 -3.48 -1.40
C ILE A 5 -14.03 -2.48 -0.65
N ALA A 6 -15.01 -2.97 0.12
CA ALA A 6 -15.84 -2.12 0.97
C ALA A 6 -15.01 -1.45 2.08
N ILE A 7 -14.00 -2.12 2.62
CA ILE A 7 -13.08 -1.55 3.60
C ILE A 7 -12.16 -0.52 2.93
N PHE A 8 -11.53 -0.88 1.81
CA PHE A 8 -10.63 0.01 1.08
C PHE A 8 -11.31 1.33 0.72
N ASN A 9 -12.55 1.29 0.25
CA ASN A 9 -13.28 2.50 -0.15
C ASN A 9 -13.73 3.40 1.03
N GLN A 10 -13.49 2.98 2.28
CA GLN A 10 -13.66 3.84 3.46
C GLN A 10 -12.37 4.60 3.82
N ILE A 11 -11.27 4.30 3.14
CA ILE A 11 -9.98 4.96 3.30
C ILE A 11 -9.91 6.07 2.26
N GLU A 12 -9.64 7.30 2.70
CA GLU A 12 -9.37 8.40 1.79
C GLU A 12 -7.95 8.24 1.23
N VAL A 13 -7.85 8.11 -0.09
CA VAL A 13 -6.58 7.89 -0.80
C VAL A 13 -6.52 8.73 -2.07
N ASP A 14 -5.48 9.55 -2.18
CA ASP A 14 -5.21 10.35 -3.37
C ASP A 14 -4.53 9.49 -4.46
N GLU A 15 -3.65 8.60 -4.04
CA GLU A 15 -2.82 7.78 -4.92
C GLU A 15 -2.65 6.36 -4.40
N ILE A 16 -2.81 5.38 -5.30
CA ILE A 16 -2.39 4.00 -5.06
C ILE A 16 -1.02 3.81 -5.72
N ILE A 17 -0.04 3.34 -4.94
CA ILE A 17 1.26 2.93 -5.45
C ILE A 17 1.33 1.40 -5.43
N LEU A 18 1.42 0.78 -6.61
CA LEU A 18 1.49 -0.69 -6.73
C LEU A 18 2.89 -1.20 -6.35
N SER A 19 2.99 -1.86 -5.19
CA SER A 19 4.21 -2.51 -4.69
C SER A 19 4.37 -3.97 -5.14
N THR A 20 3.32 -4.61 -5.66
CA THR A 20 3.33 -6.04 -6.04
C THR A 20 4.41 -6.38 -7.07
N SER A 21 5.01 -7.57 -6.98
CA SER A 21 5.94 -8.11 -7.99
C SER A 21 5.30 -8.25 -9.37
N HIS A 22 3.97 -8.37 -9.44
CA HIS A 22 3.21 -8.45 -10.69
C HIS A 22 2.92 -7.08 -11.32
N ARG A 23 3.35 -5.97 -10.73
CA ARG A 23 3.00 -4.62 -11.21
C ARG A 23 3.40 -4.34 -12.65
N ASN A 24 4.44 -5.01 -13.15
CA ASN A 24 4.92 -4.87 -14.52
C ASN A 24 4.20 -5.78 -15.53
N ARG A 25 3.31 -6.68 -15.07
CA ARG A 25 2.52 -7.57 -15.94
C ARG A 25 1.51 -6.81 -16.81
N PHE A 26 1.02 -5.68 -16.34
CA PHE A 26 0.01 -4.85 -17.01
C PHE A 26 0.47 -3.40 -17.03
N SER A 27 0.07 -2.63 -18.03
CA SER A 27 0.20 -1.17 -18.06
C SER A 27 -0.57 -0.50 -16.90
N ILE A 28 -0.28 0.79 -16.63
CA ILE A 28 -1.05 1.56 -15.64
C ILE A 28 -2.54 1.62 -16.01
N ALA A 29 -2.86 1.78 -17.30
CA ALA A 29 -4.24 1.84 -17.78
C ALA A 29 -4.98 0.53 -17.52
N GLU A 30 -4.33 -0.61 -17.81
CA GLU A 30 -4.90 -1.94 -17.54
C GLU A 30 -5.09 -2.20 -16.04
N TRP A 31 -4.10 -1.88 -15.21
CA TRP A 31 -4.28 -1.96 -13.75
C TRP A 31 -5.42 -1.06 -13.27
N SER A 32 -5.48 0.18 -13.76
CA SER A 32 -6.56 1.11 -13.41
C SER A 32 -7.92 0.53 -13.75
N ALA A 33 -8.09 -0.02 -14.95
CA ALA A 33 -9.31 -0.68 -15.37
C ALA A 33 -9.64 -1.88 -14.47
N LEU A 34 -8.67 -2.74 -14.18
CA LEU A 34 -8.85 -3.93 -13.34
C LEU A 34 -9.26 -3.61 -11.90
N LEU A 35 -8.71 -2.54 -11.31
CA LEU A 35 -9.06 -2.10 -9.95
C LEU A 35 -10.42 -1.39 -9.92
N LYS A 36 -10.72 -0.56 -10.92
CA LYS A 36 -12.03 0.11 -11.05
C LYS A 36 -13.17 -0.88 -11.31
N ILE A 37 -12.97 -1.89 -12.16
CA ILE A 37 -13.95 -2.97 -12.39
C ILE A 37 -14.25 -3.74 -11.09
N ARG A 38 -13.25 -3.90 -10.22
CA ARG A 38 -13.43 -4.49 -8.88
C ARG A 38 -14.21 -3.55 -7.94
N GLY A 39 -14.26 -2.25 -8.23
CA GLY A 39 -15.00 -1.26 -7.48
C GLY A 39 -14.13 -0.44 -6.53
N LEU A 40 -12.80 -0.44 -6.68
CA LEU A 40 -11.92 0.45 -5.93
C LEU A 40 -12.07 1.89 -6.43
N LYS A 41 -12.13 2.84 -5.50
CA LYS A 41 -12.16 4.28 -5.76
C LYS A 41 -10.79 4.89 -5.47
N PHE A 42 -10.22 5.59 -6.45
CA PHE A 42 -8.94 6.29 -6.34
C PHE A 42 -8.80 7.30 -7.49
N SER A 43 -8.06 8.39 -7.27
CA SER A 43 -7.77 9.40 -8.28
C SER A 43 -6.53 9.08 -9.11
N LYS A 44 -5.46 8.61 -8.47
CA LYS A 44 -4.17 8.37 -9.10
C LYS A 44 -3.68 6.95 -8.84
N LEU A 45 -2.98 6.40 -9.83
CA LEU A 45 -2.36 5.08 -9.74
C LEU A 45 -0.97 5.14 -10.36
N THR A 46 0.02 4.69 -9.60
CA THR A 46 1.40 4.54 -10.06
C THR A 46 1.94 3.16 -9.72
N LYS A 47 3.09 2.84 -10.32
CA LYS A 47 3.85 1.63 -10.00
C LYS A 47 5.08 2.04 -9.23
N MET A 48 5.39 1.27 -8.20
CA MET A 48 6.68 1.36 -7.56
C MET A 48 7.77 1.01 -8.57
N ILE A 49 8.78 1.87 -8.71
CA ILE A 49 9.97 1.52 -9.51
C ILE A 49 10.81 0.58 -8.65
N SER A 50 11.12 -0.62 -9.15
CA SER A 50 12.20 -1.43 -8.56
C SER A 50 13.50 -1.11 -9.27
N CYS A 51 14.52 -0.85 -8.47
CA CYS A 51 15.87 -0.66 -8.95
C CYS A 51 16.64 -2.00 -9.04
N ASN A 52 16.14 -3.08 -8.44
CA ASN A 52 16.84 -4.36 -8.34
C ASN A 52 15.84 -5.52 -8.08
N PRO A 53 15.86 -6.62 -8.86
CA PRO A 53 14.99 -7.78 -8.64
C PRO A 53 15.31 -8.60 -7.39
N TYR A 54 16.45 -8.36 -6.73
CA TYR A 54 16.90 -9.09 -5.54
C TYR A 54 16.64 -8.38 -4.21
N THR A 55 15.94 -7.23 -4.23
CA THR A 55 15.61 -6.50 -3.01
C THR A 55 14.38 -7.06 -2.33
N SER A 56 14.36 -7.00 -1.00
CA SER A 56 13.15 -7.32 -0.23
C SER A 56 12.05 -6.26 -0.43
N ARG A 57 10.77 -6.60 -0.17
CA ARG A 57 9.67 -5.63 -0.22
C ARG A 57 9.91 -4.44 0.71
N LYS A 58 10.49 -4.71 1.90
CA LYS A 58 10.99 -3.68 2.81
C LYS A 58 11.94 -2.69 2.10
N GLU A 59 13.01 -3.20 1.49
CA GLU A 59 14.01 -2.36 0.82
C GLU A 59 13.43 -1.59 -0.36
N GLU A 60 12.54 -2.21 -1.15
CA GLU A 60 11.83 -1.52 -2.24
C GLU A 60 11.02 -0.33 -1.70
N ILE A 61 10.27 -0.54 -0.62
CA ILE A 61 9.45 0.51 0.01
C ILE A 61 10.35 1.64 0.54
N GLU A 62 11.38 1.32 1.33
CA GLU A 62 12.27 2.34 1.93
C GLU A 62 13.01 3.13 0.84
N THR A 63 13.49 2.43 -0.19
CA THR A 63 14.16 3.08 -1.33
C THR A 63 13.20 3.98 -2.10
N HIS A 64 11.96 3.55 -2.32
CA HIS A 64 10.96 4.34 -3.03
C HIS A 64 10.61 5.62 -2.25
N ILE A 65 10.36 5.50 -0.94
CA ILE A 65 10.08 6.63 -0.06
C ILE A 65 11.25 7.63 -0.10
N ALA A 66 12.48 7.16 0.05
CA ALA A 66 13.67 8.01 0.01
C ALA A 66 13.89 8.69 -1.34
N THR A 67 13.70 7.95 -2.45
CA THR A 67 13.92 8.44 -3.82
C THR A 67 12.95 9.55 -4.20
N TYR A 68 11.70 9.44 -3.76
CA TYR A 68 10.64 10.40 -4.08
C TYR A 68 10.39 11.43 -2.97
N HIS A 69 11.21 11.42 -1.92
CA HIS A 69 11.07 12.29 -0.76
C HIS A 69 9.65 12.28 -0.17
N LEU A 70 9.03 11.09 -0.12
CA LEU A 70 7.69 10.94 0.45
C LEU A 70 7.77 11.08 1.97
N LEU A 71 6.84 11.86 2.53
CA LEU A 71 6.73 12.02 3.97
C LEU A 71 6.04 10.79 4.56
N PRO A 72 6.60 10.11 5.58
CA PRO A 72 6.00 8.92 6.17
C PRO A 72 4.54 9.11 6.63
N GLU A 73 4.20 10.30 7.15
CA GLU A 73 2.85 10.67 7.57
C GLU A 73 1.80 10.67 6.46
N ASP A 74 2.21 10.83 5.20
CA ASP A 74 1.32 10.84 4.04
C ASP A 74 1.13 9.44 3.44
N ILE A 75 1.79 8.42 4.02
CA ILE A 75 1.84 7.08 3.47
C ILE A 75 1.07 6.11 4.37
N LEU A 76 0.39 5.16 3.73
CA LEU A 76 -0.16 3.96 4.35
C LEU A 76 0.30 2.75 3.53
N ILE A 77 0.98 1.81 4.18
CA ILE A 77 1.44 0.57 3.53
C ILE A 77 0.46 -0.55 3.87
N LEU A 78 -0.13 -1.15 2.84
CA LEU A 78 -0.99 -2.33 2.95
C LEU A 78 -0.37 -3.46 2.13
N ASP A 79 0.06 -4.52 2.81
CA ASP A 79 0.73 -5.63 2.14
C ASP A 79 0.59 -6.91 2.97
N ASP A 80 0.81 -8.08 2.40
CA ASP A 80 0.86 -9.35 3.16
C ASP A 80 2.29 -9.89 3.33
N ASP A 81 3.28 -9.21 2.76
CA ASP A 81 4.69 -9.57 2.86
C ASP A 81 5.25 -9.30 4.27
N LYS A 82 5.76 -10.35 4.94
CA LYS A 82 6.30 -10.25 6.31
C LYS A 82 7.61 -9.47 6.42
N SER A 83 8.33 -9.23 5.33
CA SER A 83 9.56 -8.43 5.37
C SER A 83 9.30 -6.99 5.85
N ILE A 84 8.06 -6.50 5.70
CA ILE A 84 7.59 -5.20 6.21
C ILE A 84 7.76 -5.06 7.73
N TYR A 85 7.79 -6.16 8.49
CA TYR A 85 8.13 -6.09 9.91
C TYR A 85 9.54 -5.54 10.20
N GLY A 86 10.43 -5.59 9.20
CA GLY A 86 11.78 -5.06 9.27
C GLY A 86 11.93 -3.60 8.83
N LEU A 87 10.85 -2.91 8.46
CA LEU A 87 10.89 -1.48 8.14
C LEU A 87 11.43 -0.65 9.31
N SER A 88 12.07 0.46 9.00
CA SER A 88 12.46 1.47 9.99
C SER A 88 11.24 1.92 10.83
N PRO A 89 11.42 2.25 12.13
CA PRO A 89 10.31 2.42 13.06
C PRO A 89 9.22 3.40 12.58
N HIS A 90 9.62 4.55 12.06
CA HIS A 90 8.71 5.60 11.59
C HIS A 90 7.89 5.19 10.36
N ILE A 91 8.44 4.35 9.46
CA ILE A 91 7.68 3.81 8.31
C ILE A 91 6.82 2.62 8.77
N LYS A 92 7.33 1.81 9.70
CA LYS A 92 6.63 0.64 10.23
C LYS A 92 5.33 1.02 10.95
N GLU A 93 5.31 2.15 11.65
CA GLU A 93 4.10 2.71 12.27
C GLU A 93 3.01 3.08 11.25
N ARG A 94 3.36 3.14 9.97
CA ARG A 94 2.46 3.46 8.85
C ARG A 94 2.07 2.21 8.04
N ALA A 95 2.37 1.02 8.53
CA ALA A 95 2.18 -0.23 7.81
C ALA A 95 1.20 -1.19 8.49
N ILE A 96 0.33 -1.80 7.69
CA ILE A 96 -0.55 -2.91 8.06
C ILE A 96 -0.14 -4.14 7.27
N VAL A 97 0.38 -5.15 7.98
CA VAL A 97 0.67 -6.46 7.40
C VAL A 97 -0.59 -7.32 7.44
N THR A 98 -1.32 -7.32 6.32
CA THR A 98 -2.54 -8.09 6.15
C THR A 98 -2.27 -9.61 6.16
N ARG A 99 -3.29 -10.39 6.49
CA ARG A 99 -3.18 -11.85 6.52
C ARG A 99 -3.31 -12.41 5.11
N SER A 100 -2.29 -13.11 4.58
CA SER A 100 -2.24 -13.59 3.18
C SER A 100 -3.50 -14.29 2.64
N PHE A 101 -4.22 -15.05 3.47
CA PHE A 101 -5.44 -15.78 3.06
C PHE A 101 -6.76 -15.02 3.32
N LEU A 102 -6.73 -13.93 4.08
CA LEU A 102 -7.92 -13.13 4.41
C LEU A 102 -7.90 -11.75 3.73
N GLY A 103 -6.71 -11.25 3.39
CA GLY A 103 -6.49 -9.90 2.87
C GLY A 103 -6.90 -8.82 3.87
N LEU A 104 -7.38 -7.70 3.33
CA LEU A 104 -7.88 -6.57 4.11
C LEU A 104 -9.26 -6.88 4.72
N THR A 105 -9.35 -6.78 6.03
CA THR A 105 -10.53 -7.10 6.85
C THR A 105 -10.94 -5.94 7.75
N ALA A 106 -12.13 -6.04 8.36
CA ALA A 106 -12.65 -4.99 9.23
C ALA A 106 -11.80 -4.81 10.50
N PHE A 107 -11.01 -5.82 10.89
CA PHE A 107 -10.04 -5.70 11.97
C PHE A 107 -8.94 -4.69 11.64
N ASP A 108 -8.49 -4.69 10.39
CA ASP A 108 -7.44 -3.80 9.91
C ASP A 108 -7.94 -2.35 9.78
N LEU A 109 -9.25 -2.14 9.57
CA LEU A 109 -9.82 -0.80 9.41
C LEU A 109 -9.63 0.08 10.67
N ALA A 110 -9.75 -0.50 11.87
CA ALA A 110 -9.55 0.24 13.11
C ALA A 110 -8.10 0.72 13.26
N ASP A 111 -7.14 -0.15 12.92
CA ASP A 111 -5.72 0.18 12.94
C ASP A 111 -5.39 1.24 11.88
N ILE A 112 -5.96 1.12 10.67
CA ILE A 112 -5.81 2.11 9.59
C ILE A 112 -6.33 3.48 10.03
N GLN A 113 -7.52 3.55 10.63
CA GLN A 113 -8.09 4.81 11.12
C GLN A 113 -7.20 5.45 12.19
N THR A 114 -6.61 4.64 13.06
CA THR A 114 -5.65 5.10 14.06
C THR A 114 -4.41 5.68 13.39
N ILE A 115 -3.82 4.97 12.43
CA ILE A 115 -2.64 5.44 11.67
C ILE A 115 -2.96 6.79 10.99
N LEU A 116 -4.10 6.91 10.31
CA LEU A 116 -4.45 8.14 9.58
C LEU A 116 -4.73 9.35 10.49
N GLN A 117 -5.05 9.14 11.76
CA GLN A 117 -5.24 10.22 12.73
C GLN A 117 -3.93 10.69 13.38
N VAL A 118 -2.88 9.87 13.33
CA VAL A 118 -1.57 10.20 13.91
C VAL A 118 -0.80 11.09 12.94
N LYS A 119 -0.56 12.33 13.35
CA LYS A 119 0.48 13.15 12.74
C LYS A 119 1.84 12.66 13.25
N VAL A 120 2.68 12.14 12.36
CA VAL A 120 4.08 11.84 12.70
C VAL A 120 4.75 13.16 13.05
N LYS A 121 5.49 13.18 14.16
CA LYS A 121 6.15 14.38 14.71
C LYS A 121 7.58 14.52 14.22
#